data_AF-A0A0Q7YP36-F1
#
_entry.id   AF-A0A0Q7YP36-F1
#
_cell.length_a   1.000
_cell.length_b   1.000
_cell.length_c   1.000
_cell.angle_alpha   90.00
_cell.angle_beta   90.00
_cell.angle_gamma   90.00
#
_symmetry.space_group_name_H-M   'P 1'
#
loop_
_entity.id
_entity.type
_entity.pdbx_description
1 polymer ?
#
loop_
_entity_poly.entity_id
_entity_poly.type
_entity_poly.pdbx_seq_one_letter_code
_entity_poly.pdbx_strand_id
1 'polypeptide(L)'
;MRVERARYFDQVRARLHEGKLGDAARAGHEVLLSAWEAKYAKHDPRFLAYCLATAFHETGGAMQPVEENLNYSAEGLRRVFPKYFLPGEEHEFARKPERIANRVYSNRMGNGRGESGDGWRFRGRGLVQITGRDNYRTYGIDDAPEKAMEPERAVKILFDGMIAGKFTGHALCDFFNDHASDWVGARRVVNGQNRAEEIGLFGVIFATAIGLRLG
;
A
#
# COMPACT_ATOMS: atom_id res chain seq x y z
N MET A 1 -19.07 10.48 -4.82
CA MET A 1 -18.81 10.93 -6.23
C MET A 1 -18.79 9.70 -7.14
N ARG A 2 -19.39 9.78 -8.34
CA ARG A 2 -19.26 8.77 -9.41
C ARG A 2 -18.16 9.19 -10.37
N VAL A 3 -17.27 8.27 -10.73
CA VAL A 3 -16.14 8.52 -11.63
C VAL A 3 -16.50 8.11 -13.06
N GLU A 4 -16.30 9.02 -14.01
CA GLU A 4 -16.49 8.76 -15.44
C GLU A 4 -15.34 7.85 -15.95
N ARG A 5 -15.66 6.58 -16.21
CA ARG A 5 -14.67 5.53 -16.44
C ARG A 5 -13.86 5.75 -17.73
N ALA A 6 -14.47 6.25 -18.80
CA ALA A 6 -13.77 6.44 -20.07
C ALA A 6 -12.64 7.47 -19.91
N ARG A 7 -12.98 8.67 -19.41
CA ARG A 7 -12.02 9.72 -19.08
C ARG A 7 -10.98 9.25 -18.07
N TYR A 8 -11.39 8.54 -17.01
CA TYR A 8 -10.46 8.06 -16.00
C TYR A 8 -9.38 7.16 -16.61
N PHE A 9 -9.79 6.14 -17.37
CA PHE A 9 -8.85 5.19 -17.96
C PHE A 9 -8.00 5.82 -19.05
N ASP A 10 -8.51 6.78 -19.83
CA ASP A 10 -7.70 7.53 -20.79
C ASP A 10 -6.59 8.33 -20.09
N GLN A 11 -6.89 9.00 -18.98
CA GLN A 11 -5.92 9.78 -18.20
C GLN A 11 -4.88 8.87 -17.54
N VAL A 12 -5.31 7.79 -16.89
CA VAL A 12 -4.41 6.85 -16.20
C VAL A 12 -3.48 6.15 -17.20
N ARG A 13 -4.03 5.67 -18.33
CA ARG A 13 -3.23 5.05 -19.41
C ARG A 13 -2.14 6.01 -19.90
N ALA A 14 -2.50 7.26 -20.19
CA ALA A 14 -1.57 8.23 -20.75
C ALA A 14 -0.50 8.71 -19.76
N ARG A 15 -0.86 8.90 -18.49
CA ARG A 15 0.01 9.60 -17.52
C ARG A 15 0.76 8.67 -16.56
N LEU A 16 0.28 7.45 -16.34
CA LEU A 16 0.84 6.54 -15.33
C LEU A 16 1.32 5.21 -15.93
N HIS A 17 0.83 4.83 -17.10
CA HIS A 17 1.16 3.55 -17.74
C HIS A 17 1.82 3.70 -19.11
N GLU A 18 2.45 4.85 -19.39
CA GLU A 18 3.23 5.07 -20.63
C GLU A 18 2.43 4.75 -21.91
N GLY A 19 1.12 4.98 -21.89
CA GLY A 19 0.21 4.68 -23.01
C GLY A 19 -0.30 3.24 -23.07
N LYS A 20 0.16 2.33 -22.21
CA LYS A 20 -0.19 0.90 -22.22
C LYS A 20 -0.74 0.42 -20.87
N LEU A 21 -2.06 0.42 -20.75
CA LEU A 21 -2.74 -0.14 -19.58
C LEU A 21 -3.09 -1.61 -19.83
N GLY A 22 -2.43 -2.53 -19.13
CA GLY A 22 -2.71 -3.97 -19.21
C GLY A 22 -4.00 -4.37 -18.49
N ASP A 23 -4.55 -5.53 -18.86
CA ASP A 23 -5.86 -6.00 -18.37
C ASP A 23 -5.92 -6.17 -16.85
N ALA A 24 -4.86 -6.71 -16.24
CA ALA A 24 -4.79 -6.88 -14.79
C ALA A 24 -4.83 -5.54 -14.04
N ALA A 25 -4.09 -4.54 -14.52
CA ALA A 25 -4.11 -3.20 -13.95
C ALA A 25 -5.48 -2.55 -14.13
N ARG A 26 -6.06 -2.64 -15.32
CA ARG A 26 -7.42 -2.17 -15.61
C ARG A 26 -8.45 -2.77 -14.66
N ALA A 27 -8.41 -4.09 -14.46
CA ALA A 27 -9.31 -4.79 -13.55
C ALA A 27 -9.13 -4.32 -12.10
N GLY A 28 -7.89 -4.10 -11.65
CA GLY A 28 -7.59 -3.58 -10.32
C GLY A 28 -8.17 -2.20 -10.05
N HIS A 29 -8.02 -1.29 -11.01
CA HIS A 29 -8.67 0.02 -10.98
C HIS A 29 -10.20 -0.09 -10.92
N GLU A 30 -10.80 -0.95 -11.74
CA GLU A 30 -12.25 -1.10 -11.78
C GLU A 30 -12.80 -1.59 -10.42
N VAL A 31 -12.12 -2.54 -9.78
CA VAL A 31 -12.47 -3.04 -8.45
C VAL A 31 -12.40 -1.92 -7.41
N LEU A 32 -11.32 -1.13 -7.40
CA LEU A 32 -11.14 -0.02 -6.46
C LEU A 32 -12.19 1.08 -6.63
N LEU A 33 -12.45 1.51 -7.87
CA LEU A 33 -13.43 2.55 -8.16
C LEU A 33 -14.86 2.09 -7.84
N SER A 34 -15.21 0.84 -8.19
CA SER A 34 -16.54 0.28 -7.90
C SER A 34 -16.77 0.14 -6.40
N ALA A 35 -15.78 -0.33 -5.65
CA ALA A 35 -15.86 -0.41 -4.20
C ALA A 35 -15.97 0.98 -3.55
N TRP A 36 -15.23 1.98 -4.04
CA TRP A 36 -15.36 3.36 -3.61
C TRP A 36 -16.79 3.88 -3.78
N GLU A 37 -17.34 3.75 -5.00
CA GLU A 37 -18.67 4.23 -5.33
C GLU A 37 -19.76 3.54 -4.49
N ALA A 38 -19.61 2.24 -4.23
CA ALA A 38 -20.57 1.47 -3.46
C ALA A 38 -20.56 1.79 -1.96
N LYS A 39 -19.38 2.07 -1.37
CA LYS A 39 -19.23 2.09 0.11
C LYS A 39 -18.64 3.36 0.70
N TYR A 40 -17.85 4.12 -0.08
CA TYR A 40 -17.04 5.23 0.42
C TYR A 40 -17.36 6.58 -0.25
N ALA A 41 -18.33 6.62 -1.17
CA ALA A 41 -18.65 7.77 -2.01
C ALA A 41 -19.03 9.07 -1.28
N LYS A 42 -19.33 8.98 0.03
CA LYS A 42 -19.64 10.11 0.93
C LYS A 42 -18.40 10.82 1.47
N HIS A 43 -17.23 10.18 1.40
CA HIS A 43 -15.97 10.79 1.83
C HIS A 43 -15.46 11.77 0.77
N ASP A 44 -14.52 12.62 1.18
CA ASP A 44 -13.85 13.55 0.30
C ASP A 44 -13.22 12.80 -0.90
N PRO A 45 -13.48 13.20 -2.15
CA PRO A 45 -12.94 12.52 -3.32
C PRO A 45 -11.41 12.57 -3.42
N ARG A 46 -10.72 13.51 -2.73
CA ARG A 46 -9.25 13.51 -2.62
C ARG A 46 -8.74 12.26 -1.91
N PHE A 47 -9.54 11.66 -1.02
CA PHE A 47 -9.18 10.42 -0.33
C PHE A 47 -9.07 9.26 -1.33
N LEU A 48 -10.02 9.15 -2.27
CA LEU A 48 -9.95 8.15 -3.35
C LEU A 48 -8.67 8.31 -4.16
N ALA A 49 -8.38 9.54 -4.60
CA ALA A 49 -7.18 9.83 -5.37
C ALA A 49 -5.91 9.39 -4.65
N TYR A 50 -5.81 9.66 -3.34
CA TYR A 50 -4.64 9.29 -2.57
C TYR A 50 -4.54 7.78 -2.27
N CYS A 51 -5.68 7.10 -2.08
CA CYS A 51 -5.72 5.65 -1.95
C CYS A 51 -5.27 4.97 -3.25
N LEU A 52 -5.71 5.46 -4.42
CA LEU A 52 -5.26 4.99 -5.72
C LEU A 52 -3.75 5.21 -5.92
N ALA A 53 -3.24 6.38 -5.52
CA ALA A 53 -1.80 6.69 -5.57
C ALA A 53 -0.97 5.73 -4.71
N THR A 54 -1.46 5.44 -3.50
CA THR A 54 -0.82 4.49 -2.59
C THR A 54 -0.83 3.09 -3.21
N ALA A 55 -1.99 2.60 -3.65
CA ALA A 55 -2.09 1.29 -4.29
C ALA A 55 -1.19 1.17 -5.53
N PHE A 56 -1.13 2.23 -6.35
CA PHE A 56 -0.27 2.27 -7.53
C PHE A 56 1.21 2.13 -7.14
N HIS A 57 1.67 2.90 -6.16
CA HIS A 57 3.06 2.83 -5.70
C HIS A 57 3.42 1.46 -5.12
N GLU A 58 2.61 0.98 -4.16
CA GLU A 58 2.92 -0.25 -3.41
C GLU A 58 2.81 -1.52 -4.26
N THR A 59 2.09 -1.48 -5.39
CA THR A 59 1.90 -2.63 -6.29
C THR A 59 2.74 -2.53 -7.58
N GLY A 60 3.59 -1.51 -7.71
CA GLY A 60 4.35 -1.26 -8.94
C GLY A 60 3.46 -1.00 -10.15
N GLY A 61 2.30 -0.37 -9.94
CA GLY A 61 1.30 -0.05 -10.97
C GLY A 61 0.42 -1.22 -11.38
N ALA A 62 0.59 -2.43 -10.83
CA ALA A 62 -0.28 -3.56 -11.16
C ALA A 62 -1.71 -3.38 -10.65
N MET A 63 -1.92 -2.55 -9.61
CA MET A 63 -3.21 -2.32 -8.96
C MET A 63 -3.89 -3.61 -8.46
N GLN A 64 -3.09 -4.64 -8.24
CA GLN A 64 -3.50 -5.93 -7.70
C GLN A 64 -2.84 -6.12 -6.32
N PRO A 65 -3.50 -6.81 -5.37
CA PRO A 65 -2.85 -7.20 -4.12
C PRO A 65 -1.53 -7.94 -4.39
N VAL A 66 -0.45 -7.53 -3.73
CA VAL A 66 0.88 -8.17 -3.85
C VAL A 66 1.34 -8.71 -2.51
N GLU A 67 2.19 -9.72 -2.52
CA GLU A 67 2.84 -10.27 -1.33
C GLU A 67 4.36 -10.12 -1.48
N GLU A 68 5.03 -9.70 -0.41
CA GLU A 68 6.49 -9.65 -0.44
C GLU A 68 7.11 -11.06 -0.45
N ASN A 69 8.06 -11.30 -1.35
CA ASN A 69 8.73 -12.59 -1.47
C ASN A 69 10.01 -12.71 -0.62
N LEU A 70 10.58 -11.58 -0.18
CA LEU A 70 11.79 -11.46 0.65
C LEU A 70 13.00 -12.27 0.15
N ASN A 71 13.11 -12.52 -1.16
CA ASN A 71 14.15 -13.37 -1.73
C ASN A 71 15.39 -12.55 -2.17
N TYR A 72 16.16 -12.05 -1.21
CA TYR A 72 17.32 -11.20 -1.46
C TYR A 72 18.65 -11.97 -1.58
N SER A 73 19.57 -11.46 -2.40
CA SER A 73 20.98 -11.85 -2.35
C SER A 73 21.66 -11.25 -1.10
N ALA A 74 22.85 -11.73 -0.75
CA ALA A 74 23.66 -11.15 0.32
C ALA A 74 23.87 -9.63 0.15
N GLU A 75 24.29 -9.21 -1.05
CA GLU A 75 24.42 -7.78 -1.39
C GLU A 75 23.10 -7.03 -1.27
N GLY A 76 22.00 -7.63 -1.75
CA GLY A 76 20.67 -7.06 -1.63
C GLY A 76 20.24 -6.84 -0.17
N LEU A 77 20.54 -7.80 0.72
CA LEU A 77 20.27 -7.68 2.14
C LEU A 77 21.03 -6.52 2.77
N ARG A 78 22.32 -6.35 2.48
CA ARG A 78 23.09 -5.19 2.97
C ARG A 78 22.57 -3.86 2.44
N ARG A 79 22.09 -3.84 1.20
CA ARG A 79 21.55 -2.62 0.59
C ARG A 79 20.19 -2.22 1.16
N VAL A 80 19.28 -3.19 1.34
CA VAL A 80 17.89 -2.92 1.72
C VAL A 80 17.69 -2.93 3.23
N PHE A 81 18.45 -3.77 3.94
CA PHE A 81 18.32 -4.00 5.39
C PHE A 81 19.65 -3.81 6.14
N PRO A 82 20.41 -2.72 5.92
CA PRO A 82 21.74 -2.53 6.54
C PRO A 82 21.70 -2.53 8.08
N LYS A 83 20.54 -2.18 8.67
CA LYS A 83 20.32 -2.21 10.12
C LYS A 83 20.23 -3.64 10.69
N TYR A 84 19.84 -4.63 9.88
CA TYR A 84 19.51 -5.98 10.36
C TYR A 84 20.57 -7.03 10.04
N PHE A 85 21.50 -6.71 9.14
CA PHE A 85 22.58 -7.59 8.70
C PHE A 85 23.92 -6.85 8.78
N LEU A 86 24.74 -7.23 9.75
CA LEU A 86 26.13 -6.78 9.80
C LEU A 86 26.96 -7.48 8.70
N PRO A 87 28.06 -6.87 8.22
CA PRO A 87 28.90 -7.48 7.19
C PRO A 87 29.32 -8.91 7.56
N GLY A 88 29.02 -9.86 6.67
CA GLY A 88 29.28 -11.28 6.85
C GLY A 88 28.04 -12.09 7.23
N GLU A 89 27.12 -11.52 8.01
CA GLU A 89 25.88 -12.21 8.44
C GLU A 89 24.94 -12.45 7.25
N GLU A 90 24.90 -11.54 6.28
CA GLU A 90 23.98 -11.59 5.14
C GLU A 90 24.09 -12.89 4.33
N HIS A 91 25.27 -13.52 4.30
CA HIS A 91 25.51 -14.75 3.54
C HIS A 91 24.71 -15.92 4.10
N GLU A 92 24.45 -15.96 5.41
CA GLU A 92 23.64 -17.01 6.01
C GLU A 92 22.15 -16.89 5.69
N PHE A 93 21.69 -15.67 5.38
CA PHE A 93 20.29 -15.34 5.14
C PHE A 93 19.94 -15.19 3.67
N ALA A 94 20.93 -14.96 2.80
CA ALA A 94 20.74 -14.83 1.37
C ALA A 94 19.90 -16.00 0.82
N ARG A 95 18.88 -15.66 0.02
CA ARG A 95 17.92 -16.60 -0.59
C ARG A 95 17.15 -17.46 0.41
N LYS A 96 17.02 -17.04 1.67
CA LYS A 96 16.22 -17.70 2.71
C LYS A 96 15.10 -16.77 3.21
N PRO A 97 14.04 -16.59 2.42
CA PRO A 97 13.06 -15.52 2.63
C PRO A 97 12.36 -15.57 3.99
N GLU A 98 12.00 -16.76 4.47
CA GLU A 98 11.41 -16.93 5.81
C GLU A 98 12.37 -16.49 6.93
N ARG A 99 13.65 -16.88 6.86
CA ARG A 99 14.66 -16.43 7.83
C ARG A 99 14.86 -14.91 7.76
N ILE A 100 14.85 -14.34 6.56
CA ILE A 100 14.95 -12.88 6.36
C ILE A 100 13.76 -12.18 7.03
N ALA A 101 12.53 -12.63 6.76
CA ALA A 101 11.31 -12.06 7.32
C ALA A 101 11.30 -12.12 8.86
N ASN A 102 11.59 -13.31 9.40
CA ASN A 102 11.64 -13.57 10.83
C ASN A 102 12.72 -12.75 11.53
N ARG A 103 13.80 -12.36 10.83
CA ARG A 103 14.82 -11.45 11.36
C ARG A 103 14.37 -9.99 11.32
N VAL A 104 13.92 -9.51 10.16
CA VAL A 104 13.61 -8.09 9.90
C VAL A 104 12.38 -7.60 10.67
N TYR A 105 11.39 -8.49 10.88
CA TYR A 105 10.12 -8.15 11.51
C TYR A 105 9.97 -8.72 12.94
N SER A 106 11.04 -9.23 13.54
CA SER A 106 11.08 -9.71 14.93
C SER A 106 10.75 -8.60 15.93
N ASN A 107 9.92 -8.91 16.93
CA ASN A 107 9.54 -8.03 18.05
C ASN A 107 8.97 -6.67 17.62
N ARG A 108 8.21 -6.62 16.53
CA ARG A 108 7.62 -5.40 15.97
C ARG A 108 6.17 -5.64 15.60
N MET A 109 5.31 -4.64 15.79
CA MET A 109 3.91 -4.66 15.29
C MET A 109 3.14 -5.91 15.75
N GLY A 110 3.38 -6.32 17.00
CA GLY A 110 2.77 -7.51 17.60
C GLY A 110 3.44 -8.85 17.26
N ASN A 111 4.44 -8.87 16.39
CA ASN A 111 5.20 -10.09 16.10
C ASN A 111 6.05 -10.50 17.31
N GLY A 112 6.13 -11.81 17.53
CA GLY A 112 7.07 -12.39 18.48
C GLY A 112 8.54 -12.29 18.04
N ARG A 113 9.41 -12.96 18.79
CA ARG A 113 10.83 -13.14 18.42
C ARG A 113 10.95 -13.92 17.11
N GLY A 114 12.13 -13.92 16.49
CA GLY A 114 12.32 -14.54 15.16
C GLY A 114 11.96 -16.02 15.12
N GLU A 115 12.11 -16.74 16.23
CA GLU A 115 11.77 -18.15 16.38
C GLU A 115 10.27 -18.44 16.30
N SER A 116 9.41 -17.43 16.50
CA SER A 116 7.95 -17.58 16.40
C SER A 116 7.44 -17.84 14.98
N GLY A 117 8.23 -17.48 13.95
CA GLY A 117 7.77 -17.51 12.56
C GLY A 117 6.87 -16.33 12.17
N ASP A 118 6.61 -15.39 13.09
CA ASP A 118 5.67 -14.29 12.87
C ASP A 118 6.09 -13.35 11.75
N GLY A 119 7.39 -13.11 11.60
CA GLY A 119 7.88 -12.21 10.56
C GLY A 119 7.52 -12.71 9.16
N TRP A 120 7.62 -14.02 8.92
CA TRP A 120 7.19 -14.64 7.67
C TRP A 120 5.67 -14.73 7.58
N ARG A 121 5.01 -15.19 8.65
CA ARG A 121 3.55 -15.36 8.68
C ARG A 121 2.81 -14.04 8.39
N PHE A 122 3.26 -12.94 8.99
CA PHE A 122 2.65 -11.60 8.89
C PHE A 122 3.47 -10.62 8.04
N ARG A 123 4.17 -11.13 7.02
CA ARG A 123 4.86 -10.33 6.01
C ARG A 123 3.90 -9.44 5.21
N GLY A 124 4.44 -8.45 4.50
CA GLY A 124 3.75 -7.49 3.64
C GLY A 124 2.79 -8.13 2.64
N ARG A 125 1.51 -7.76 2.72
CA ARG A 125 0.46 -8.17 1.76
C ARG A 125 -0.51 -7.05 1.41
N GLY A 126 -1.20 -7.24 0.30
CA GLY A 126 -2.32 -6.40 -0.12
C GLY A 126 -1.89 -5.14 -0.87
N LEU A 127 -2.87 -4.27 -1.12
CA LEU A 127 -2.69 -3.03 -1.89
C LEU A 127 -1.89 -1.95 -1.16
N VAL A 128 -1.70 -2.09 0.15
CA VAL A 128 -1.00 -1.12 1.01
C VAL A 128 0.14 -1.78 1.82
N GLN A 129 0.47 -3.04 1.51
CA GLN A 129 1.55 -3.80 2.16
C GLN A 129 1.47 -3.84 3.69
N ILE A 130 0.31 -4.20 4.25
CA ILE A 130 0.19 -4.37 5.71
C ILE A 130 1.17 -5.45 6.21
N THR A 131 1.83 -5.16 7.33
CA THR A 131 2.87 -6.03 7.90
C THR A 131 2.72 -6.07 9.42
N GLY A 132 2.97 -7.24 10.02
CA GLY A 132 2.94 -7.44 11.47
C GLY A 132 1.58 -7.88 12.02
N ARG A 133 1.61 -8.79 12.99
CA ARG A 133 0.45 -9.46 13.59
C ARG A 133 -0.68 -8.50 14.01
N ASP A 134 -0.35 -7.36 14.62
CA ASP A 134 -1.36 -6.40 15.10
C ASP A 134 -2.18 -5.81 13.94
N ASN A 135 -1.53 -5.54 12.80
CA ASN A 135 -2.22 -5.05 11.61
C ASN A 135 -3.15 -6.11 11.02
N TYR A 136 -2.73 -7.37 10.98
CA TYR A 136 -3.60 -8.48 10.54
C TYR A 136 -4.78 -8.70 11.49
N ARG A 137 -4.54 -8.62 12.80
CA ARG A 137 -5.57 -8.75 13.84
C ARG A 137 -6.61 -7.63 13.75
N THR A 138 -6.20 -6.41 13.41
CA THR A 138 -7.10 -5.26 13.20
C THR A 138 -8.20 -5.56 12.16
N TYR A 139 -7.92 -6.45 11.21
CA TYR A 139 -8.88 -6.89 10.18
C TYR A 139 -9.45 -8.30 10.40
N GLY A 140 -9.16 -8.92 11.55
CA GLY A 140 -9.64 -10.25 11.92
C GLY A 140 -9.13 -11.36 11.00
N ILE A 141 -7.89 -11.23 10.52
CA ILE A 141 -7.27 -12.17 9.58
C ILE A 141 -5.91 -12.69 10.09
N ASP A 142 -5.59 -12.56 11.38
CA ASP A 142 -4.34 -13.08 11.94
C ASP A 142 -4.26 -14.62 11.96
N ASP A 143 -5.41 -15.29 11.95
CA ASP A 143 -5.49 -16.75 11.78
C ASP A 143 -5.33 -17.19 10.31
N ALA A 144 -5.58 -16.29 9.36
CA ALA A 144 -5.56 -16.54 7.91
C ALA A 144 -5.01 -15.32 7.14
N PRO A 145 -3.72 -14.98 7.31
CA PRO A 145 -3.14 -13.73 6.79
C PRO A 145 -3.12 -13.63 5.27
N GLU A 146 -3.11 -14.75 4.55
CA GLU A 146 -3.25 -14.80 3.10
C GLU A 146 -4.53 -14.13 2.58
N LYS A 147 -5.58 -14.01 3.42
CA LYS A 147 -6.80 -13.28 3.07
C LYS A 147 -6.56 -11.81 2.75
N ALA A 148 -5.45 -11.22 3.17
CA ALA A 148 -5.06 -9.86 2.74
C ALA A 148 -4.83 -9.75 1.22
N MET A 149 -4.69 -10.88 0.52
CA MET A 149 -4.57 -10.96 -0.94
C MET A 149 -5.92 -11.07 -1.67
N GLU A 150 -7.01 -11.35 -0.95
CA GLU A 150 -8.34 -11.37 -1.55
C GLU A 150 -8.75 -9.95 -1.95
N PRO A 151 -9.24 -9.70 -3.18
CA PRO A 151 -9.54 -8.34 -3.66
C PRO A 151 -10.42 -7.53 -2.70
N GLU A 152 -11.52 -8.11 -2.20
CA GLU A 152 -12.43 -7.42 -1.29
C GLU A 152 -11.77 -7.03 0.04
N ARG A 153 -10.93 -7.93 0.58
CA ARG A 153 -10.20 -7.69 1.82
C ARG A 153 -9.13 -6.64 1.63
N ALA A 154 -8.33 -6.73 0.56
CA ALA A 154 -7.28 -5.79 0.25
C ALA A 154 -7.82 -4.36 0.06
N VAL A 155 -8.97 -4.21 -0.63
CA VAL A 155 -9.65 -2.93 -0.82
C VAL A 155 -10.16 -2.37 0.50
N LYS A 156 -10.78 -3.22 1.34
CA LYS A 156 -11.23 -2.81 2.67
C LYS A 156 -10.05 -2.33 3.53
N ILE A 157 -8.96 -3.08 3.54
CA ILE A 157 -7.73 -2.73 4.29
C ILE A 157 -7.19 -1.38 3.82
N LEU A 158 -7.07 -1.16 2.51
CA LEU A 158 -6.61 0.11 1.94
C LEU A 158 -7.50 1.28 2.39
N PHE A 159 -8.80 1.22 2.09
CA PHE A 159 -9.69 2.34 2.35
C PHE A 159 -9.95 2.58 3.84
N ASP A 160 -10.35 1.55 4.60
CA ASP A 160 -10.62 1.73 6.04
C ASP A 160 -9.36 2.17 6.79
N GLY A 161 -8.21 1.60 6.42
CA GLY A 161 -6.95 1.88 7.08
C GLY A 161 -6.50 3.33 6.87
N MET A 162 -6.59 3.84 5.64
CA MET A 162 -6.19 5.20 5.34
C MET A 162 -7.21 6.24 5.83
N ILE A 163 -8.51 5.95 5.68
CA ILE A 163 -9.58 6.87 6.11
C ILE A 163 -9.60 7.02 7.63
N ALA A 164 -9.44 5.94 8.38
CA ALA A 164 -9.50 5.95 9.84
C ALA A 164 -8.14 6.00 10.53
N GLY A 165 -7.04 6.13 9.78
CA GLY A 165 -5.68 6.24 10.31
C GLY A 165 -5.18 5.00 11.06
N LYS A 166 -5.59 3.79 10.65
CA LYS A 166 -5.31 2.55 11.38
C LYS A 166 -3.85 2.06 11.28
N PHE A 167 -3.03 2.65 10.42
CA PHE A 167 -1.64 2.20 10.21
C PHE A 167 -0.65 2.94 11.10
N THR A 168 -0.75 4.27 11.16
CA THR A 168 0.21 5.14 11.86
C THR A 168 -0.45 6.05 12.90
N GLY A 169 -1.78 6.09 12.95
CA GLY A 169 -2.57 7.05 13.73
C GLY A 169 -2.96 8.32 12.95
N HIS A 170 -2.36 8.55 11.77
CA HIS A 170 -2.73 9.66 10.89
C HIS A 170 -3.80 9.25 9.89
N ALA A 171 -4.88 10.02 9.79
CA ALA A 171 -5.99 9.78 8.87
C ALA A 171 -5.94 10.71 7.65
N LEU A 172 -6.60 10.32 6.55
CA LEU A 172 -6.66 11.16 5.34
C LEU A 172 -7.26 12.56 5.59
N CYS A 173 -8.20 12.69 6.53
CA CYS A 173 -8.79 13.99 6.89
C CYS A 173 -7.79 14.97 7.52
N ASP A 174 -6.68 14.49 8.07
CA ASP A 174 -5.63 15.33 8.63
C ASP A 174 -4.90 16.13 7.53
N PHE A 175 -4.95 15.64 6.28
CA PHE A 175 -4.22 16.21 5.13
C PHE A 175 -5.14 16.78 4.04
N PHE A 176 -6.37 16.26 3.95
CA PHE A 176 -7.36 16.69 2.97
C PHE A 176 -8.64 17.09 3.71
N ASN A 177 -8.91 18.39 3.74
CA ASN A 177 -10.09 18.99 4.35
C ASN A 177 -10.39 20.34 3.69
N ASP A 178 -11.35 21.10 4.22
CA ASP A 178 -11.79 22.37 3.64
C ASP A 178 -10.68 23.44 3.58
N HIS A 179 -9.60 23.25 4.34
CA HIS A 179 -8.50 24.21 4.46
C HIS A 179 -7.15 23.68 3.94
N ALA A 180 -7.05 22.38 3.64
CA ALA A 180 -5.79 21.74 3.28
C ALA A 180 -5.94 20.72 2.15
N SER A 181 -4.96 20.71 1.24
CA SER A 181 -4.73 19.64 0.27
C SER A 181 -3.25 19.24 0.27
N ASP A 182 -2.80 18.56 1.33
CA ASP A 182 -1.41 18.17 1.52
C ASP A 182 -1.11 16.78 0.94
N TRP A 183 -0.88 16.75 -0.38
CA TRP A 183 -0.56 15.52 -1.11
C TRP A 183 0.76 14.86 -0.67
N VAL A 184 1.74 15.64 -0.22
CA VAL A 184 3.06 15.13 0.16
C VAL A 184 3.03 14.61 1.60
N GLY A 185 2.48 15.40 2.53
CA GLY A 185 2.36 15.04 3.94
C GLY A 185 1.46 13.84 4.19
N ALA A 186 0.46 13.61 3.33
CA ALA A 186 -0.44 12.46 3.42
C ALA A 186 0.28 11.09 3.38
N ARG A 187 1.56 11.03 2.99
CA ARG A 187 2.35 9.78 3.09
C ARG A 187 2.42 9.27 4.53
N ARG A 188 2.30 10.16 5.52
CA ARG A 188 2.23 9.86 6.95
C ARG A 188 1.09 8.93 7.34
N VAL A 189 0.04 8.81 6.52
CA VAL A 189 -1.09 7.89 6.75
C VAL A 189 -0.63 6.41 6.71
N VAL A 190 0.35 6.09 5.88
CA VAL A 190 0.78 4.69 5.64
C VAL A 190 2.18 4.42 6.19
N ASN A 191 3.09 5.37 6.07
CA ASN A 191 4.49 5.22 6.46
C ASN A 191 5.05 6.58 6.91
N GLY A 192 6.36 6.72 7.12
CA GLY A 192 7.00 8.03 7.32
C GLY A 192 6.94 8.92 6.06
N GLN A 193 8.05 9.51 5.67
CA GLN A 193 8.11 10.43 4.51
C GLN A 193 8.80 9.80 3.27
N ASN A 194 9.09 8.49 3.31
CA ASN A 194 9.73 7.82 2.17
C ASN A 194 8.85 7.88 0.91
N ARG A 195 9.43 8.35 -0.21
CA ARG A 195 8.76 8.57 -1.51
C ARG A 195 7.54 9.51 -1.46
N ALA A 196 7.45 10.39 -0.46
CA ALA A 196 6.30 11.26 -0.24
C ALA A 196 5.99 12.17 -1.44
N GLU A 197 7.00 12.79 -2.05
CA GLU A 197 6.81 13.66 -3.22
C GLU A 197 6.26 12.92 -4.45
N GLU A 198 6.81 11.73 -4.73
CA GLU A 198 6.37 10.91 -5.85
C GLU A 198 4.92 10.44 -5.67
N ILE A 199 4.58 9.93 -4.48
CA ILE A 199 3.22 9.46 -4.20
C ILE A 199 2.24 10.64 -4.17
N GLY A 200 2.67 11.81 -3.68
CA GLY A 200 1.91 13.05 -3.76
C GLY A 200 1.60 13.44 -5.21
N LEU A 201 2.58 13.35 -6.11
CA LEU A 201 2.39 13.59 -7.54
C LEU A 201 1.40 12.59 -8.15
N PHE A 202 1.50 11.30 -7.83
CA PHE A 202 0.49 10.32 -8.26
C PHE A 202 -0.90 10.68 -7.74
N GLY A 203 -1.02 11.15 -6.50
CA GLY A 203 -2.28 11.63 -5.91
C GLY A 203 -2.91 12.75 -6.74
N VAL A 204 -2.13 13.75 -7.13
CA VAL A 204 -2.54 14.86 -8.01
C VAL A 204 -3.01 14.35 -9.39
N ILE A 205 -2.27 13.40 -9.99
CA ILE A 205 -2.63 12.80 -11.28
C ILE A 205 -3.96 12.05 -11.17
N PHE A 206 -4.13 11.23 -10.13
CA PHE A 206 -5.38 10.50 -9.89
C PHE A 206 -6.54 11.46 -9.60
N ALA A 207 -6.32 12.54 -8.85
CA ALA A 207 -7.34 13.55 -8.58
C ALA A 207 -7.87 14.16 -9.89
N THR A 208 -6.97 14.49 -10.82
CA THR A 208 -7.37 14.97 -12.16
C THR A 208 -8.12 13.89 -12.95
N ALA A 209 -7.66 12.64 -12.88
CA ALA A 209 -8.26 11.50 -13.59
C ALA A 209 -9.69 11.20 -13.10
N ILE A 210 -9.95 11.29 -11.79
CA ILE A 210 -11.30 11.11 -11.23
C ILE A 210 -12.21 12.32 -11.42
N GLY A 211 -11.70 13.41 -12.01
CA GLY A 211 -12.49 14.58 -12.41
C GLY A 211 -12.38 15.80 -11.49
N LEU A 212 -11.51 15.80 -10.48
CA LEU A 212 -11.33 16.96 -9.61
C LEU A 212 -10.64 18.11 -10.34
N ARG A 213 -11.12 19.33 -10.08
CA ARG A 213 -10.40 20.56 -10.40
C ARG A 213 -9.55 20.90 -9.19
N LEU A 214 -8.24 20.80 -9.36
CA LEU A 214 -7.30 21.26 -8.35
C LEU A 214 -7.20 22.79 -8.51
N GLY A 215 -7.49 23.51 -7.44
CA GLY A 215 -7.37 24.97 -7.37
C GLY A 215 -5.95 25.42 -7.12
#